data_AF-A0A257XGE6-F1
#
_entry.id   AF-A0A257XGE6-F1
#
_cell.length_a   1.000
_cell.length_b   1.000
_cell.length_c   1.000
_cell.angle_alpha   90.00
_cell.angle_beta   90.00
_cell.angle_gamma   90.00
#
_symmetry.space_group_name_H-M   'P 1'
#
loop_
_entity.id
_entity.type
_entity.pdbx_description
1 polymer ?
#
loop_
_entity_poly.entity_id
_entity_poly.type
_entity_poly.pdbx_seq_one_letter_code
_entity_poly.pdbx_strand_id
1 'polypeptide(L)' 'MSTSSSPAPSSSPGTSPPRFHPARWLPGGHAQTIWPRFILPPLPALARERVDTPDGDFIDLDWLAPRAQQP' A
#
# COMPACT_ATOMS: atom_id res chain seq x y z
N MET A 1 9.86 -42.65 -38.88
CA MET A 1 9.55 -41.22 -38.73
C MET A 1 8.74 -41.09 -37.45
N SER A 2 9.39 -40.72 -36.34
CA SER A 2 8.77 -40.68 -35.01
C SER A 2 8.22 -39.28 -34.75
N THR A 3 6.91 -39.16 -34.56
CA THR A 3 6.26 -37.90 -34.18
C THR A 3 6.17 -37.80 -32.66
N SER A 4 7.05 -36.99 -32.08
CA SER A 4 6.99 -36.59 -30.67
C SER A 4 5.81 -35.62 -30.50
N SER A 5 4.82 -35.99 -29.68
CA SER A 5 3.71 -35.10 -29.31
C SER A 5 4.12 -34.26 -28.09
N SER A 6 4.18 -32.95 -28.27
CA SER A 6 4.46 -31.98 -27.20
C SER A 6 3.23 -31.80 -26.30
N PRO A 7 3.37 -31.73 -24.96
CA PRO A 7 2.24 -31.45 -24.07
C PRO A 7 1.87 -29.96 -24.12
N ALA A 8 0.57 -29.67 -24.04
CA ALA A 8 0.02 -28.31 -23.99
C ALA A 8 0.46 -27.57 -22.71
N PRO A 9 0.64 -26.23 -22.76
CA PRO A 9 0.97 -25.45 -21.56
C PRO A 9 -0.18 -25.50 -20.55
N SER A 10 0.11 -25.99 -19.35
CA SER A 10 -0.77 -25.91 -18.19
C SER A 10 -1.03 -24.44 -17.86
N SER A 11 -2.23 -23.96 -18.17
CA SER A 11 -2.66 -22.60 -17.85
C SER A 11 -2.94 -22.53 -16.36
N SER A 12 -2.03 -21.96 -15.58
CA SER A 12 -2.31 -21.62 -14.18
C SER A 12 -3.47 -20.63 -14.13
N PRO A 13 -4.49 -20.81 -13.28
CA PRO A 13 -5.57 -19.84 -13.16
C PRO A 13 -4.97 -18.54 -12.61
N GLY A 14 -4.84 -17.53 -13.48
CA GLY A 14 -4.49 -16.19 -13.06
C GLY A 14 -5.51 -15.73 -12.02
N THR A 15 -5.04 -15.45 -10.80
CA THR A 15 -5.90 -14.89 -9.76
C THR A 15 -6.25 -13.47 -10.17
N SER A 16 -7.46 -13.26 -10.68
CA SER A 16 -7.97 -11.92 -10.95
C SER A 16 -8.12 -11.19 -9.61
N PRO A 17 -7.68 -9.92 -9.51
CA PRO A 17 -7.79 -9.17 -8.27
C PRO A 17 -9.26 -9.02 -7.86
N PRO A 18 -9.55 -8.96 -6.54
CA PRO A 18 -10.90 -8.76 -6.07
C PRO A 18 -11.48 -7.45 -6.62
N ARG A 19 -12.77 -7.47 -6.95
CA ARG A 19 -13.50 -6.28 -7.37
C ARG A 19 -13.61 -5.31 -6.19
N PHE A 20 -13.49 -4.02 -6.47
CA PHE A 20 -13.68 -2.99 -5.46
C PHE A 20 -15.12 -2.98 -4.96
N HIS A 21 -15.30 -3.03 -3.64
CA HIS A 21 -16.60 -2.92 -2.99
C HIS A 21 -16.56 -1.76 -1.98
N PRO A 22 -17.33 -0.68 -2.19
CA PRO A 22 -17.36 0.44 -1.26
C PRO A 22 -18.02 0.03 0.06
N ALA A 23 -17.69 0.75 1.14
CA ALA A 23 -18.33 0.55 2.44
C ALA A 23 -19.84 0.83 2.34
N ARG A 24 -20.67 -0.14 2.73
CA ARG A 24 -22.15 -0.04 2.61
C ARG A 24 -22.76 1.12 3.37
N TRP A 25 -22.10 1.57 4.45
CA TRP A 25 -22.53 2.68 5.30
C TRP A 25 -22.00 4.05 4.83
N LEU A 26 -21.18 4.08 3.78
CA LEU A 26 -20.63 5.31 3.20
C LEU A 26 -20.96 5.41 1.69
N PRO A 27 -22.25 5.55 1.35
CA PRO A 27 -22.68 5.63 -0.05
C PRO A 27 -22.29 6.96 -0.69
N GLY A 28 -21.89 6.92 -1.97
CA GLY A 28 -21.63 8.11 -2.79
C GLY A 28 -20.20 8.64 -2.70
N GLY A 29 -19.70 9.17 -3.82
CA GLY A 29 -18.31 9.64 -3.95
C GLY A 29 -17.98 10.83 -3.05
N HIS A 30 -18.94 11.74 -2.82
CA HIS A 30 -18.71 12.90 -1.94
C HIS A 30 -18.51 12.48 -0.49
N ALA A 31 -19.35 11.58 0.04
CA ALA A 31 -19.22 11.11 1.42
C ALA A 31 -17.91 10.32 1.63
N GLN A 32 -17.51 9.49 0.66
CA GLN A 32 -16.24 8.75 0.69
C GLN A 32 -15.01 9.66 0.73
N THR A 33 -15.10 10.84 0.10
CA THR A 33 -14.02 11.83 0.11
C THR A 33 -14.01 12.68 1.38
N ILE A 34 -15.18 13.06 1.90
CA ILE A 34 -15.29 13.97 3.05
C ILE A 34 -15.05 13.23 4.36
N TRP A 35 -15.62 12.03 4.52
CA TRP A 35 -15.61 11.30 5.79
C TRP A 35 -14.22 11.08 6.41
N PRO A 36 -13.16 10.71 5.66
CA PRO A 36 -11.81 10.55 6.22
C PRO A 36 -11.34 11.77 7.01
N ARG A 37 -11.74 12.99 6.63
CA ARG A 37 -11.34 14.21 7.33
C ARG A 37 -11.82 14.25 8.79
N PHE A 38 -12.96 13.62 9.10
CA PHE A 38 -13.57 13.64 10.43
C PHE A 38 -13.10 12.51 11.34
N ILE A 39 -12.49 11.47 10.79
CA ILE A 39 -12.03 10.29 11.53
C ILE A 39 -10.52 10.07 11.45
N LEU A 40 -9.76 11.09 11.05
CA LEU A 40 -8.29 11.01 11.03
C LEU A 40 -7.78 10.70 12.44
N PRO A 41 -7.07 9.58 12.65
CA PRO A 41 -6.40 9.33 13.91
C PRO A 41 -5.29 10.36 14.12
N PRO A 42 -4.85 10.58 15.38
CA PRO A 42 -3.64 11.35 15.63
C PRO A 42 -2.47 10.74 14.85
N LEU A 43 -1.58 11.61 14.34
CA LEU A 43 -0.34 11.15 13.72
C LEU A 43 0.44 10.30 14.73
N PRO A 44 1.03 9.17 14.29
CA PRO A 44 1.91 8.40 15.14
C PRO A 44 3.09 9.26 15.60
N ALA A 45 3.71 8.92 16.73
CA ALA A 45 4.95 9.55 17.12
C ALA A 45 6.04 9.21 16.08
N LEU A 46 6.53 10.23 15.37
CA LEU A 46 7.59 10.12 14.37
C LEU A 46 8.89 10.66 14.96
N ALA A 47 9.98 9.93 14.76
CA ALA A 47 11.33 10.40 15.06
C ALA A 47 11.89 11.10 13.83
N ARG A 48 12.13 12.41 13.93
CA ARG A 48 12.67 13.21 12.82
C ARG A 48 14.19 13.14 12.80
N GLU A 49 14.74 12.84 11.64
CA GLU A 49 16.16 12.96 11.31
C GLU A 49 16.32 14.02 10.22
N ARG A 50 17.16 15.03 10.48
CA ARG A 50 17.56 16.01 9.47
C ARG A 50 18.93 15.64 8.93
N VAL A 51 19.04 15.55 7.62
CA VAL A 51 20.29 15.32 6.90
C VAL A 51 20.65 16.59 6.16
N ASP A 52 21.77 17.20 6.52
CA ASP A 52 22.35 18.31 5.76
C ASP A 52 23.10 17.75 4.55
N THR A 53 22.88 18.35 3.39
CA THR A 53 23.54 17.93 2.15
C THR A 53 24.78 18.78 1.86
N PRO A 54 25.79 18.24 1.15
CA PRO A 54 27.05 18.96 0.91
C PRO A 54 26.93 20.26 0.10
N ASP A 55 25.81 20.45 -0.60
CA ASP A 55 25.43 21.66 -1.34
C ASP A 55 24.76 22.74 -0.47
N GLY A 56 24.54 22.45 0.82
CA GLY A 56 23.94 23.38 1.78
C GLY A 56 22.42 23.33 1.85
N ASP A 57 21.79 22.37 1.16
CA ASP A 57 20.38 22.03 1.34
C ASP A 57 20.17 21.08 2.55
N PHE A 58 18.92 20.69 2.79
CA PHE A 58 18.56 19.74 3.82
C PHE A 58 17.44 18.78 3.39
N ILE A 59 17.41 17.61 4.01
CA ILE A 59 16.33 16.63 3.90
C ILE A 59 15.82 16.29 5.30
N ASP A 60 14.51 16.37 5.50
CA ASP A 60 13.85 15.87 6.71
C ASP A 60 13.25 14.49 6.44
N LEU A 61 13.66 13.52 7.25
CA LEU A 61 13.14 12.16 7.25
C LEU A 61 12.34 11.95 8.54
N ASP A 62 11.06 11.58 8.41
CA ASP A 62 10.21 11.26 9.56
C ASP A 62 10.05 9.73 9.66
N TRP A 63 10.67 9.14 10.68
CA TRP A 63 10.67 7.69 10.91
C TRP A 63 9.55 7.27 11.87
N LEU A 64 8.79 6.25 11.48
CA LEU A 64 7.96 5.52 12.45
C LEU A 64 8.88 4.82 13.45
N ALA A 65 8.58 4.94 14.75
CA ALA A 65 9.25 4.12 15.75
C ALA A 65 9.18 2.64 15.34
N PRO A 66 10.27 1.86 15.48
CA PRO A 66 10.24 0.44 15.16
C PRO A 66 9.04 -0.20 15.85
N ARG A 67 8.18 -0.88 15.09
CA ARG A 67 7.14 -1.71 15.69
C ARG A 67 7.86 -2.72 16.56
N ALA A 68 7.66 -2.69 17.88
CA ALA A 68 8.11 -3.77 18.75
C ALA A 68 7.59 -5.06 18.11
N GLN A 69 8.51 -5.96 17.72
CA GLN A 69 8.15 -7.20 17.06
C GLN A 69 7.14 -7.89 17.97
N GLN A 70 5.92 -8.05 17.45
CA GLN A 70 4.85 -8.71 18.17
C GLN A 70 5.25 -10.20 18.26
N PRO A 71 5.27 -10.81 19.45
CA PRO A 71 5.70 -12.19 19.63
C PRO A 71 4.82 -13.19 18.87
#